data_AF-A0A8S4FQH8-F1
#
_entry.id   AF-A0A8S4FQH8-F1
#
_cell.length_a   1.000
_cell.length_b   1.000
_cell.length_c   1.000
_cell.angle_alpha   90.00
_cell.angle_beta   90.00
_cell.angle_gamma   90.00
#
_symmetry.space_group_name_H-M   'P 1'
#
loop_
_entity.id
_entity.type
_entity.pdbx_description
1 polymer ?
#
loop_
_entity_poly.entity_id
_entity_poly.type
_entity_poly.pdbx_seq_one_letter_code
_entity_poly.pdbx_strand_id
1 'polypeptide(L)'
;MEDQIQCHKIGSRHIHPTQSLLTAAALVGLDSYCHGAPVATPWEFFRFNVLHDVSSFYGQHPWHWYLTQGLPAVLGINLVPVVVAFYSVLRRPRENTQGVLLTAVVALHVALYSFIPHKEFRFVLPLLPIFLYLAQDVIVRWSRKATKWQLYLAALLILVGNAVPALYFGLVHQSGTLKVMPLLREALPSNKSSVLFAMPCHSTPLYSHLHINATTRYLNCDPPFNKIGETYESEYFFNNPQRWWRAEYSSKPTPDLVVMFDKLKGRLEEVLTGYRQLYLLPHTQFPEGEVSENVLVLQKTARPKPAPAE
;
A
#
# COMPACT_ATOMS: atom_id res chain seq x y z
N MET A 1 18.98 19.36 51.86
CA MET A 1 19.63 19.66 50.57
C MET A 1 18.67 19.17 49.51
N GLU A 2 17.61 19.95 49.30
CA GLU A 2 16.49 19.66 48.42
C GLU A 2 16.82 20.17 47.01
N ASP A 3 17.01 19.26 46.07
CA ASP A 3 17.08 19.59 44.64
C ASP A 3 15.66 19.91 44.12
N GLN A 4 15.37 21.20 44.10
CA GLN A 4 14.27 21.79 43.34
C GLN A 4 14.52 21.58 41.84
N ILE A 5 13.91 20.53 41.27
CA ILE A 5 13.76 20.39 39.82
C ILE A 5 12.77 21.48 39.38
N GLN A 6 13.32 22.60 38.92
CA GLN A 6 12.59 23.72 38.35
C GLN A 6 11.94 23.27 37.04
N CYS A 7 10.68 22.83 37.10
CA CYS A 7 9.83 22.68 35.92
C CYS A 7 9.68 24.03 35.24
N HIS A 8 10.47 24.25 34.19
CA HIS A 8 10.30 25.37 33.28
C HIS A 8 8.90 25.26 32.68
N LYS A 9 7.98 26.14 33.09
CA LYS A 9 6.68 26.33 32.45
C LYS A 9 6.97 26.68 30.98
N ILE A 10 6.88 25.71 30.10
CA ILE A 10 6.77 25.95 28.66
C ILE A 10 5.44 26.68 28.49
N GLY A 11 5.52 28.01 28.47
CA GLY A 11 4.39 28.87 28.17
C GLY A 11 3.76 28.39 26.88
N SER A 12 2.42 28.26 26.90
CA SER A 12 1.62 28.02 25.72
C SER A 12 1.92 29.13 24.71
N ARG A 13 2.88 28.90 23.80
CA ARG A 13 3.05 29.72 22.62
C ARG A 13 1.83 29.41 21.77
N HIS A 14 0.83 30.28 21.86
CA HIS A 14 -0.24 30.37 20.89
C HIS A 14 0.41 30.27 19.50
N ILE A 15 0.01 29.27 18.71
CA ILE A 15 0.32 29.25 17.29
C ILE A 15 -0.27 30.54 16.75
N HIS A 16 0.60 31.52 16.46
CA HIS A 16 0.11 32.79 15.96
C HIS A 16 -0.52 32.52 14.60
N PRO A 17 -1.72 33.06 14.29
CA PRO A 17 -2.37 32.86 12.99
C PRO A 17 -1.44 33.21 11.81
N THR A 18 -0.47 34.10 12.05
CA THR A 18 0.62 34.43 11.12
C THR A 18 1.50 33.24 10.75
N GLN A 19 1.81 32.33 11.69
CA GLN A 19 2.61 31.13 11.42
C GLN A 19 1.85 30.13 10.54
N SER A 20 0.55 29.96 10.78
CA SER A 20 -0.33 29.12 9.94
C SER A 20 -0.47 29.69 8.52
N LEU A 21 -0.58 31.01 8.38
CA LEU A 21 -0.61 31.68 7.08
C LEU A 21 0.72 31.54 6.33
N LEU A 22 1.85 31.74 7.01
CA LEU A 22 3.18 31.58 6.41
C LEU A 22 3.43 30.16 5.93
N THR A 23 3.04 29.16 6.74
CA THR A 23 3.18 27.75 6.35
C THR A 23 2.27 27.38 5.18
N ALA A 24 1.02 27.86 5.16
CA ALA A 24 0.13 27.66 4.02
C ALA A 24 0.64 28.34 2.74
N ALA A 25 1.15 29.57 2.84
CA ALA A 25 1.73 30.29 1.71
C ALA A 25 3.00 29.60 1.19
N ALA A 26 3.86 29.11 2.09
CA ALA A 26 5.06 28.35 1.72
C ALA A 26 4.70 27.03 1.01
N LEU A 27 3.68 26.32 1.49
CA LEU A 27 3.18 25.10 0.85
C LEU A 27 2.70 25.38 -0.59
N VAL A 28 1.78 26.34 -0.75
CA VAL A 28 1.23 26.69 -2.07
C VAL A 28 2.33 27.22 -3.00
N GLY A 29 3.24 28.06 -2.50
CA GLY A 29 4.33 28.61 -3.28
C GLY A 29 5.32 27.56 -3.76
N LEU A 30 5.70 26.62 -2.89
CA LEU A 30 6.62 25.54 -3.23
C LEU A 30 5.99 24.57 -4.24
N ASP A 31 4.76 24.14 -3.98
CA ASP A 31 4.03 23.24 -4.87
C ASP A 31 3.85 23.88 -6.25
N SER A 32 3.47 25.15 -6.28
CA SER A 32 3.31 25.88 -7.54
C SER A 32 4.62 26.03 -8.31
N TYR A 33 5.74 26.22 -7.61
CA TYR A 33 7.07 26.25 -8.23
C TYR A 33 7.45 24.90 -8.83
N CYS A 34 7.28 23.80 -8.08
CA CYS A 34 7.60 22.45 -8.55
C CYS A 34 6.71 22.00 -9.71
N HIS A 35 5.43 22.39 -9.72
CA HIS A 35 4.48 22.04 -10.78
C HIS A 35 4.52 23.02 -11.97
N GLY A 36 5.20 24.16 -11.86
CA GLY A 36 5.24 25.19 -12.91
C GLY A 36 3.90 25.89 -13.16
N ALA A 37 2.93 25.73 -12.27
CA ALA A 37 1.57 26.28 -12.37
C ALA A 37 1.03 26.57 -10.97
N PRO A 38 0.12 27.54 -10.78
CA PRO A 38 -0.48 27.80 -9.47
C PRO A 38 -1.30 26.58 -9.03
N VAL A 39 -0.83 25.89 -7.99
CA VAL A 39 -1.44 24.68 -7.44
C VAL A 39 -1.63 24.84 -5.94
N ALA A 40 -2.88 24.72 -5.51
CA ALA A 40 -3.22 24.56 -4.10
C ALA A 40 -3.50 23.07 -3.83
N THR A 41 -2.48 22.34 -3.41
CA THR A 41 -2.54 20.87 -3.25
C THR A 41 -3.70 20.36 -2.40
N PRO A 42 -4.04 20.97 -1.23
CA PRO A 42 -5.22 20.56 -0.47
C PRO A 42 -6.53 20.71 -1.25
N TRP A 43 -6.65 21.74 -2.09
CA TRP A 43 -7.83 21.96 -2.92
C TRP A 43 -7.90 20.95 -4.07
N GLU A 44 -6.80 20.71 -4.78
CA GLU A 44 -6.77 19.72 -5.86
C GLU A 44 -7.01 18.30 -5.33
N PHE A 45 -6.49 17.97 -4.13
CA PHE A 45 -6.82 16.72 -3.46
C PHE A 45 -8.32 16.60 -3.19
N PHE A 46 -8.94 17.63 -2.61
CA PHE A 46 -10.37 17.65 -2.33
C PHE A 46 -11.19 17.54 -3.62
N ARG A 47 -10.85 18.34 -4.64
CA ARG A 47 -11.49 18.32 -5.95
C ARG A 47 -11.41 16.94 -6.58
N PHE A 48 -10.23 16.33 -6.61
CA PHE A 48 -10.00 15.06 -7.30
C PHE A 48 -10.60 13.87 -6.55
N ASN A 49 -10.38 13.77 -5.24
CA ASN A 49 -10.79 12.59 -4.45
C ASN A 49 -12.22 12.69 -3.93
N VAL A 50 -12.72 13.88 -3.62
CA VAL A 50 -14.05 14.06 -3.02
C VAL A 50 -15.08 14.47 -4.06
N LEU A 51 -14.77 15.42 -4.96
CA LEU A 51 -15.76 15.87 -5.95
C LEU A 51 -15.86 14.94 -7.17
N HIS A 52 -14.73 14.40 -7.65
CA HIS A 52 -14.70 13.51 -8.82
C HIS A 52 -14.69 12.02 -8.47
N ASP A 53 -14.64 11.69 -7.16
CA ASP A 53 -14.67 10.32 -6.61
C ASP A 53 -13.74 9.32 -7.32
N VAL A 54 -12.61 9.79 -7.84
CA VAL A 54 -11.68 8.95 -8.61
C VAL A 54 -11.04 7.87 -7.71
N SER A 55 -10.95 8.15 -6.41
CA SER A 55 -10.42 7.20 -5.44
C SER A 55 -11.25 5.91 -5.35
N SER A 56 -12.57 5.97 -5.60
CA SER A 56 -13.45 4.80 -5.54
C SER A 56 -13.10 3.70 -6.54
N PHE A 57 -12.43 4.05 -7.65
CA PHE A 57 -11.96 3.10 -8.67
C PHE A 57 -10.88 2.14 -8.15
N TYR A 58 -10.17 2.52 -7.10
CA TYR A 58 -9.12 1.70 -6.48
C TYR A 58 -9.66 0.79 -5.36
N GLY A 59 -10.97 0.58 -5.33
CA GLY A 59 -11.66 -0.27 -4.35
C GLY A 59 -12.33 0.54 -3.25
N GLN A 60 -13.37 -0.05 -2.65
CA GLN A 60 -14.18 0.58 -1.61
C GLN A 60 -14.25 -0.31 -0.37
N HIS A 61 -14.31 0.35 0.78
CA HIS A 61 -14.44 -0.31 2.07
C HIS A 61 -15.58 0.32 2.87
N PRO A 62 -16.26 -0.46 3.73
CA PRO A 62 -17.35 0.07 4.54
C PRO A 62 -16.86 1.16 5.50
N TRP A 63 -17.76 2.04 5.93
CA TRP A 63 -17.42 3.22 6.74
C TRP A 63 -16.64 2.87 8.02
N HIS A 64 -16.93 1.72 8.65
CA HIS A 64 -16.30 1.29 9.91
C HIS A 64 -14.92 0.66 9.74
N TRP A 65 -14.41 0.52 8.50
CA TRP A 65 -13.19 -0.21 8.20
C TRP A 65 -11.96 0.30 8.97
N TYR A 66 -11.83 1.61 9.20
CA TYR A 66 -10.73 2.13 10.01
C TYR A 66 -10.79 1.65 11.46
N LEU A 67 -11.99 1.50 12.04
CA LEU A 67 -12.14 1.03 13.41
C LEU A 67 -11.88 -0.48 13.52
N THR A 68 -12.34 -1.26 12.54
CA THR A 68 -12.27 -2.73 12.59
C THR A 68 -10.99 -3.33 12.02
N GLN A 69 -10.34 -2.66 11.06
CA GLN A 69 -9.18 -3.19 10.34
C GLN A 69 -8.03 -2.18 10.29
N GLY A 70 -8.30 -0.93 9.91
CA GLY A 70 -7.27 0.09 9.72
C GLY A 70 -6.42 0.37 10.96
N LEU A 71 -7.06 0.79 12.06
CA LEU A 71 -6.39 1.09 13.33
C LEU A 71 -5.79 -0.15 13.99
N PRO A 72 -6.47 -1.31 14.05
CA PRO A 72 -5.84 -2.54 14.53
C PRO A 72 -4.56 -2.90 13.78
N ALA A 73 -4.55 -2.77 12.45
CA ALA A 73 -3.37 -3.08 11.64
C ALA A 73 -2.22 -2.08 11.88
N VAL A 74 -2.52 -0.77 11.92
CA VAL A 74 -1.51 0.28 12.14
C VAL A 74 -0.93 0.23 13.56
N LEU A 75 -1.76 -0.05 14.57
CA LEU A 75 -1.33 -0.08 15.97
C LEU A 75 -0.69 -1.40 16.37
N GLY A 76 -1.09 -2.51 15.74
CA GLY A 76 -0.60 -3.85 16.05
C GLY A 76 -0.70 -4.16 17.55
N ILE A 77 0.41 -4.60 18.14
CA ILE A 77 0.50 -4.91 19.57
C ILE A 77 0.23 -3.69 20.48
N ASN A 78 0.43 -2.47 19.98
CA ASN A 78 0.17 -1.23 20.74
C ASN A 78 -1.32 -0.88 20.80
N LEU A 79 -2.21 -1.63 20.15
CA LEU A 79 -3.65 -1.39 20.19
C LEU A 79 -4.19 -1.42 21.63
N VAL A 80 -3.74 -2.37 22.45
CA VAL A 80 -4.21 -2.54 23.84
C VAL A 80 -3.92 -1.31 24.71
N PRO A 81 -2.65 -0.85 24.85
CA PRO A 81 -2.38 0.34 25.67
C PRO A 81 -3.06 1.60 25.12
N VAL A 82 -3.25 1.72 23.79
CA VAL A 82 -3.99 2.83 23.19
C VAL A 82 -5.47 2.82 23.58
N VAL A 83 -6.15 1.67 23.51
CA VAL A 83 -7.56 1.56 23.91
C VAL A 83 -7.74 1.88 25.40
N VAL A 84 -6.83 1.39 26.26
CA VAL A 84 -6.84 1.73 27.69
C VAL A 84 -6.59 3.23 27.90
N ALA A 85 -5.71 3.84 27.10
CA ALA A 85 -5.44 5.28 27.18
C ALA A 85 -6.69 6.09 26.85
N PHE A 86 -7.39 5.77 25.76
CA PHE A 86 -8.66 6.43 25.41
C PHE A 86 -9.69 6.30 26.54
N TYR A 87 -9.87 5.09 27.07
CA TYR A 87 -10.77 4.88 28.21
C TYR A 87 -10.39 5.73 29.42
N SER A 88 -9.09 5.84 29.74
CA SER A 88 -8.61 6.63 30.88
C SER A 88 -8.84 8.13 30.71
N VAL A 89 -8.64 8.67 29.50
CA VAL A 89 -8.88 10.07 29.16
C VAL A 89 -10.38 10.39 29.25
N LEU A 90 -11.23 9.53 28.70
CA LEU A 90 -12.68 9.72 28.71
C LEU A 90 -13.29 9.62 30.12
N ARG A 91 -12.70 8.82 31.01
CA ARG A 91 -13.17 8.69 32.40
C ARG A 91 -12.85 9.93 33.25
N ARG A 92 -11.79 10.67 32.94
CA ARG A 92 -11.33 11.83 33.72
C ARG A 92 -10.91 13.01 32.83
N PRO A 93 -11.84 13.59 32.06
CA PRO A 93 -11.53 14.60 31.05
C PRO A 93 -10.95 15.90 31.66
N ARG A 94 -11.30 16.22 32.91
CA ARG A 94 -10.81 17.42 33.62
C ARG A 94 -9.35 17.31 34.08
N GLU A 95 -8.84 16.09 34.25
CA GLU A 95 -7.45 15.86 34.69
C GLU A 95 -6.47 15.88 33.50
N ASN A 96 -6.96 15.60 32.27
CA ASN A 96 -6.12 15.47 31.09
C ASN A 96 -6.68 16.23 29.88
N THR A 97 -6.67 17.56 29.94
CA THR A 97 -7.15 18.44 28.86
C THR A 97 -6.41 18.19 27.54
N GLN A 98 -5.10 17.92 27.59
CA GLN A 98 -4.30 17.62 26.40
C GLN A 98 -4.72 16.28 25.77
N GLY A 99 -4.90 15.24 26.57
CA GLY A 99 -5.38 13.93 26.11
C GLY A 99 -6.77 14.01 25.49
N VAL A 100 -7.67 14.84 26.05
CA VAL A 100 -9.00 15.10 25.46
C VAL A 100 -8.88 15.77 24.09
N LEU A 101 -8.04 16.80 23.96
CA LEU A 101 -7.81 17.49 22.68
C LEU A 101 -7.26 16.52 21.62
N LEU A 102 -6.24 15.74 21.96
CA LEU A 102 -5.64 14.76 21.05
C LEU A 102 -6.62 13.66 20.65
N THR A 103 -7.44 13.20 21.61
CA THR A 103 -8.51 12.22 21.34
C THR A 103 -9.56 12.80 20.39
N ALA A 104 -9.94 14.07 20.57
CA ALA A 104 -10.87 14.75 19.68
C ALA A 104 -10.30 14.89 18.25
N VAL A 105 -9.02 15.24 18.11
CA VAL A 105 -8.34 15.31 16.80
C VAL A 105 -8.32 13.96 16.11
N VAL A 106 -7.95 12.88 16.83
CA VAL A 106 -7.97 11.51 16.30
C VAL A 106 -9.38 11.11 15.88
N ALA A 107 -10.38 11.35 16.74
CA ALA A 107 -11.76 11.00 16.45
C ALA A 107 -12.29 11.74 15.22
N LEU A 108 -12.00 13.04 15.10
CA LEU A 108 -12.37 13.84 13.93
C LEU A 108 -11.69 13.32 12.66
N HIS A 109 -10.37 13.05 12.71
CA HIS A 109 -9.64 12.51 11.56
C HIS A 109 -10.23 11.18 11.10
N VAL A 110 -10.39 10.22 12.02
CA VAL A 110 -10.96 8.90 11.69
C VAL A 110 -12.38 9.04 11.16
N ALA A 111 -13.21 9.91 11.74
CA ALA A 111 -14.58 10.14 11.27
C ALA A 111 -14.60 10.70 9.84
N LEU A 112 -13.84 11.76 9.56
CA LEU A 112 -13.79 12.38 8.23
C LEU A 112 -13.33 11.38 7.15
N TYR A 113 -12.26 10.64 7.42
CA TYR A 113 -11.77 9.64 6.47
C TYR A 113 -12.69 8.43 6.36
N SER A 114 -13.50 8.11 7.38
CA SER A 114 -14.46 6.99 7.33
C SER A 114 -15.58 7.21 6.30
N PHE A 115 -15.90 8.48 5.99
CA PHE A 115 -16.88 8.84 4.95
C PHE A 115 -16.34 8.76 3.53
N ILE A 116 -15.01 8.65 3.35
CA ILE A 116 -14.41 8.47 2.02
C ILE A 116 -14.53 6.99 1.63
N PRO A 117 -15.13 6.64 0.48
CA PRO A 117 -15.34 5.25 0.06
C PRO A 117 -14.03 4.46 -0.01
N HIS A 118 -13.00 5.04 -0.63
CA HIS A 118 -11.67 4.48 -0.71
C HIS A 118 -10.89 4.67 0.59
N LYS A 119 -10.25 3.61 1.07
CA LYS A 119 -9.55 3.60 2.35
C LYS A 119 -8.22 2.89 2.23
N GLU A 120 -7.21 3.45 2.88
CA GLU A 120 -5.88 2.89 2.91
C GLU A 120 -5.25 3.07 4.29
N PHE A 121 -4.39 2.14 4.70
CA PHE A 121 -3.68 2.24 5.98
C PHE A 121 -2.87 3.55 6.09
N ARG A 122 -2.31 4.03 4.98
CA ARG A 122 -1.50 5.27 4.97
C ARG A 122 -2.26 6.53 5.36
N PHE A 123 -3.58 6.56 5.22
CA PHE A 123 -4.39 7.73 5.61
C PHE A 123 -4.51 7.90 7.12
N VAL A 124 -4.30 6.83 7.91
CA VAL A 124 -4.29 6.88 9.38
C VAL A 124 -2.88 6.78 9.99
N LEU A 125 -1.84 6.47 9.20
CA LEU A 125 -0.45 6.46 9.67
C LEU A 125 0.00 7.77 10.35
N PRO A 126 -0.40 8.99 9.89
CA PRO A 126 -0.04 10.23 10.58
C PRO A 126 -0.55 10.34 12.02
N LEU A 127 -1.54 9.53 12.41
CA LEU A 127 -2.05 9.49 13.78
C LEU A 127 -1.19 8.65 14.73
N LEU A 128 -0.28 7.82 14.20
CA LEU A 128 0.55 6.91 15.01
C LEU A 128 1.32 7.62 16.14
N PRO A 129 1.98 8.78 15.93
CA PRO A 129 2.66 9.49 17.01
C PRO A 129 1.69 9.93 18.13
N ILE A 130 0.46 10.34 17.77
CA ILE A 130 -0.57 10.74 18.74
C ILE A 130 -1.02 9.52 19.55
N PHE A 131 -1.26 8.39 18.90
CA PHE A 131 -1.61 7.15 19.58
C PHE A 131 -0.53 6.70 20.57
N LEU A 132 0.74 6.72 20.17
CA LEU A 132 1.87 6.37 21.03
C LEU A 132 2.02 7.35 22.20
N TYR A 133 1.80 8.65 21.95
CA TYR A 133 1.77 9.67 23.00
C TYR A 133 0.63 9.44 24.02
N LEU A 134 -0.54 9.02 23.59
CA LEU A 134 -1.63 8.67 24.52
C LEU A 134 -1.30 7.36 25.27
N ALA A 135 -0.73 6.38 24.59
CA ALA A 135 -0.38 5.09 25.18
C ALA A 135 0.70 5.18 26.28
N GLN A 136 1.66 6.10 26.17
CA GLN A 136 2.72 6.24 27.18
C GLN A 136 2.15 6.53 28.58
N ASP A 137 1.03 7.24 28.69
CA ASP A 137 0.41 7.55 29.97
C ASP A 137 -0.01 6.29 30.74
N VAL A 138 -0.40 5.25 30.01
CA VAL A 138 -0.74 3.94 30.57
C VAL A 138 0.53 3.13 30.85
N ILE A 139 1.42 3.05 29.86
CA ILE A 139 2.62 2.21 29.92
C ILE A 139 3.58 2.70 31.01
N VAL A 140 3.83 4.01 31.11
CA VAL A 140 4.76 4.59 32.09
C VAL A 140 4.23 4.47 33.52
N ARG A 141 2.92 4.69 33.73
CA ARG A 141 2.32 4.53 35.06
C ARG A 141 2.38 3.08 35.54
N TRP A 142 2.15 2.14 34.63
CA TRP A 142 2.30 0.71 34.90
C TRP A 142 3.76 0.34 35.15
N SER A 143 4.69 0.81 34.32
CA SER A 143 6.11 0.44 34.40
C SER A 143 6.77 0.86 35.71
N ARG A 144 6.37 2.00 36.30
CA ARG A 144 6.84 2.45 37.63
C ARG A 144 6.52 1.48 38.77
N LYS A 145 5.48 0.65 38.62
CA LYS A 145 5.06 -0.35 39.61
C LYS A 145 5.49 -1.77 39.23
N ALA A 146 6.02 -1.96 38.03
CA ALA A 146 6.35 -3.26 37.48
C ALA A 146 7.71 -3.76 37.97
N THR A 147 7.85 -5.08 38.12
CA THR A 147 9.15 -5.70 38.40
C THR A 147 10.03 -5.72 37.15
N LYS A 148 11.35 -5.87 37.31
CA LYS A 148 12.30 -5.94 36.18
C LYS A 148 11.89 -7.00 35.14
N TRP A 149 11.44 -8.17 35.59
CA TRP A 149 10.98 -9.24 34.71
C TRP A 149 9.76 -8.83 33.87
N GLN A 150 8.78 -8.15 34.48
CA GLN A 150 7.60 -7.65 33.77
C GLN A 150 7.99 -6.62 32.70
N LEU A 151 8.97 -5.75 32.98
CA LEU A 151 9.48 -4.79 32.01
C LEU A 151 10.16 -5.47 30.82
N TYR A 152 11.04 -6.46 31.08
CA TYR A 152 11.68 -7.24 30.02
C TYR A 152 10.67 -8.02 29.19
N LEU A 153 9.67 -8.62 29.83
CA LEU A 153 8.60 -9.33 29.14
C LEU A 153 7.79 -8.39 28.24
N ALA A 154 7.39 -7.21 28.74
CA ALA A 154 6.66 -6.23 27.93
C ALA A 154 7.49 -5.71 26.75
N ALA A 155 8.78 -5.41 26.97
CA ALA A 155 9.68 -5.01 25.91
C ALA A 155 9.84 -6.11 24.84
N LEU A 156 9.98 -7.36 25.27
CA LEU A 156 10.05 -8.52 24.37
C LEU A 156 8.76 -8.69 23.57
N LEU A 157 7.59 -8.57 24.20
CA LEU A 157 6.29 -8.68 23.54
C LEU A 157 6.09 -7.57 22.50
N ILE A 158 6.45 -6.33 22.81
CA ILE A 158 6.38 -5.22 21.86
C ILE A 158 7.35 -5.47 20.70
N LEU A 159 8.58 -5.89 20.98
CA LEU A 159 9.59 -6.16 19.95
C LEU A 159 9.14 -7.29 19.02
N VAL A 160 8.81 -8.46 19.58
CA VAL A 160 8.38 -9.64 18.81
C VAL A 160 7.07 -9.38 18.08
N GLY A 161 6.12 -8.70 18.74
CA GLY A 161 4.81 -8.35 18.19
C GLY A 161 4.87 -7.40 16.98
N ASN A 162 5.96 -6.65 16.81
CA ASN A 162 6.19 -5.83 15.61
C ASN A 162 7.16 -6.51 14.62
N ALA A 163 8.24 -7.12 15.10
CA ALA A 163 9.27 -7.71 14.26
C ALA A 163 8.77 -8.93 13.49
N VAL A 164 7.96 -9.80 14.11
CA VAL A 164 7.46 -11.01 13.43
C VAL A 164 6.53 -10.65 12.27
N PRO A 165 5.48 -9.80 12.45
CA PRO A 165 4.68 -9.36 11.32
C PRO A 165 5.49 -8.61 10.26
N ALA A 166 6.43 -7.74 10.66
CA ALA A 166 7.27 -7.01 9.71
C ALA A 166 8.12 -7.94 8.84
N LEU A 167 8.74 -8.96 9.44
CA LEU A 167 9.50 -9.97 8.69
C LEU A 167 8.61 -10.82 7.79
N TYR A 168 7.44 -11.23 8.28
CA TYR A 168 6.49 -12.03 7.51
C TYR A 168 5.98 -11.26 6.28
N PHE A 169 5.47 -10.04 6.48
CA PHE A 169 4.94 -9.22 5.38
C PHE A 169 6.04 -8.65 4.47
N GLY A 170 7.26 -8.48 4.99
CA GLY A 170 8.39 -7.99 4.20
C GLY A 170 9.09 -9.06 3.35
N LEU A 171 9.06 -10.34 3.77
CA LEU A 171 9.89 -11.38 3.15
C LEU A 171 9.10 -12.59 2.61
N VAL A 172 7.92 -12.86 3.18
CA VAL A 172 7.15 -14.08 2.89
C VAL A 172 5.89 -13.75 2.10
N HIS A 173 4.99 -12.96 2.68
CA HIS A 173 3.71 -12.63 2.07
C HIS A 173 3.89 -11.75 0.83
N GLN A 174 3.16 -12.07 -0.24
CA GLN A 174 3.23 -11.43 -1.56
C GLN A 174 4.65 -11.32 -2.15
N SER A 175 5.59 -12.17 -1.75
CA SER A 175 7.00 -12.07 -2.15
C SER A 175 7.31 -12.55 -3.57
N GLY A 176 6.42 -13.36 -4.16
CA GLY A 176 6.63 -13.98 -5.48
C GLY A 176 6.85 -12.98 -6.62
N THR A 177 6.18 -11.82 -6.58
CA THR A 177 6.28 -10.78 -7.61
C THR A 177 7.61 -10.02 -7.57
N LEU A 178 8.30 -10.01 -6.43
CA LEU A 178 9.66 -9.51 -6.31
C LEU A 178 10.68 -10.59 -6.70
N LYS A 179 10.49 -11.82 -6.21
CA LYS A 179 11.40 -12.96 -6.44
C LYS A 179 11.50 -13.37 -7.92
N VAL A 180 10.46 -13.12 -8.70
CA VAL A 180 10.45 -13.46 -10.14
C VAL A 180 11.34 -12.54 -10.97
N MET A 181 11.58 -11.29 -10.55
CA MET A 181 12.32 -10.28 -11.32
C MET A 181 13.74 -10.70 -11.75
N PRO A 182 14.61 -11.21 -10.86
CA PRO A 182 15.94 -11.70 -11.27
C PRO A 182 15.85 -12.89 -12.23
N LEU A 183 14.88 -13.80 -12.03
CA LEU A 183 14.69 -14.95 -12.92
C LEU A 183 14.27 -14.55 -14.33
N LEU A 184 13.47 -13.49 -14.47
CA LEU A 184 13.14 -12.91 -15.78
C LEU A 184 14.40 -12.38 -16.46
N ARG A 185 15.26 -11.67 -15.73
CA ARG A 185 16.52 -11.15 -16.28
C ARG A 185 17.40 -12.26 -16.84
N GLU A 186 17.49 -13.39 -16.16
CA GLU A 186 18.28 -14.55 -16.59
C GLU A 186 17.63 -15.31 -17.75
N ALA A 187 16.29 -15.38 -17.78
CA ALA A 187 15.55 -16.12 -18.81
C ALA A 187 15.41 -15.37 -20.14
N LEU A 188 15.69 -14.06 -20.18
CA LEU A 188 15.55 -13.26 -21.40
C LEU A 188 16.74 -13.50 -22.34
N PRO A 189 16.52 -14.07 -23.54
CA PRO A 189 17.59 -14.49 -24.44
C PRO A 189 18.35 -13.33 -25.11
N SER A 190 17.79 -12.11 -25.11
CA SER A 190 18.42 -10.94 -25.70
C SER A 190 17.86 -9.62 -25.12
N ASN A 191 18.62 -8.53 -25.29
CA ASN A 191 18.21 -7.14 -24.99
C ASN A 191 17.10 -6.60 -25.93
N LYS A 192 16.41 -7.46 -26.69
CA LYS A 192 15.24 -7.12 -27.51
C LYS A 192 14.03 -8.01 -27.21
N SER A 193 14.11 -8.81 -26.15
CA SER A 193 13.06 -9.74 -25.77
C SER A 193 11.88 -9.00 -25.14
N SER A 194 10.71 -9.60 -25.23
CA SER A 194 9.44 -9.01 -24.77
C SER A 194 8.83 -9.80 -23.61
N VAL A 195 8.34 -9.08 -22.60
CA VAL A 195 7.71 -9.65 -21.39
C VAL A 195 6.33 -9.06 -21.21
N LEU A 196 5.32 -9.93 -21.10
CA LEU A 196 3.97 -9.55 -20.70
C LEU A 196 3.74 -9.89 -19.23
N PHE A 197 3.39 -8.89 -18.44
CA PHE A 197 2.87 -9.02 -17.09
C PHE A 197 1.34 -9.07 -17.14
N ALA A 198 0.80 -10.28 -17.32
CA ALA A 198 -0.63 -10.58 -17.33
C ALA A 198 -1.12 -10.76 -15.88
N MET A 199 -1.04 -9.67 -15.12
CA MET A 199 -1.30 -9.62 -13.68
C MET A 199 -2.09 -8.35 -13.36
N PRO A 200 -2.79 -8.28 -12.21
CA PRO A 200 -3.35 -7.02 -11.72
C PRO A 200 -2.33 -5.90 -11.73
N CYS A 201 -2.80 -4.68 -11.95
CA CYS A 201 -1.95 -3.50 -11.95
C CYS A 201 -1.04 -3.41 -10.73
N HIS A 202 0.17 -2.88 -10.93
CA HIS A 202 1.18 -2.66 -9.88
C HIS A 202 1.58 -3.91 -9.09
N SER A 203 1.28 -5.12 -9.57
CA SER A 203 1.68 -6.37 -8.90
C SER A 203 3.21 -6.54 -8.85
N THR A 204 3.92 -5.98 -9.82
CA THR A 204 5.37 -6.15 -9.98
C THR A 204 6.11 -4.82 -10.03
N PRO A 205 7.37 -4.76 -9.55
CA PRO A 205 8.17 -3.54 -9.54
C PRO A 205 8.74 -3.15 -10.92
N LEU A 206 8.50 -3.93 -11.98
CA LEU A 206 8.92 -3.67 -13.36
C LEU A 206 10.43 -3.30 -13.47
N TYR A 207 10.76 -2.22 -14.19
CA TYR A 207 12.14 -1.83 -14.50
C TYR A 207 13.00 -1.50 -13.28
N SER A 208 12.39 -1.15 -12.14
CA SER A 208 13.14 -0.88 -10.92
C SER A 208 13.89 -2.12 -10.39
N HIS A 209 13.48 -3.32 -10.80
CA HIS A 209 14.14 -4.58 -10.45
C HIS A 209 14.54 -5.42 -11.67
N LEU A 210 13.98 -5.16 -12.85
CA LEU A 210 14.32 -5.90 -14.07
C LEU A 210 15.74 -5.53 -14.57
N HIS A 211 16.12 -4.25 -14.54
CA HIS A 211 17.44 -3.73 -14.93
C HIS A 211 18.02 -4.28 -16.25
N ILE A 212 17.17 -4.62 -17.21
CA ILE A 212 17.57 -5.02 -18.57
C ILE A 212 16.71 -4.26 -19.58
N ASN A 213 17.30 -3.97 -20.73
CA ASN A 213 16.57 -3.39 -21.85
C ASN A 213 15.74 -4.50 -22.51
N ALA A 214 14.49 -4.64 -22.06
CA ALA A 214 13.51 -5.57 -22.60
C ALA A 214 12.19 -4.82 -22.76
N THR A 215 11.40 -5.14 -23.77
CA THR A 215 10.08 -4.51 -23.93
C THR A 215 9.12 -5.12 -22.93
N THR A 216 8.60 -4.31 -22.00
CA THR A 216 7.61 -4.79 -21.02
C THR A 216 6.22 -4.28 -21.38
N ARG A 217 5.22 -5.15 -21.21
CA ARG A 217 3.81 -4.83 -21.33
C ARG A 217 3.12 -5.25 -20.05
N TYR A 218 2.39 -4.33 -19.44
CA TYR A 218 1.54 -4.57 -18.26
C TYR A 218 0.15 -4.02 -18.56
N LEU A 219 -0.87 -4.52 -17.88
CA LEU A 219 -2.25 -4.05 -18.05
C LEU A 219 -2.40 -2.63 -17.48
N ASN A 220 -3.06 -1.73 -18.22
CA ASN A 220 -3.40 -0.40 -17.74
C ASN A 220 -4.67 -0.43 -16.89
N CYS A 221 -4.69 0.43 -15.87
CA CYS A 221 -5.83 0.64 -14.97
C CYS A 221 -6.03 2.13 -14.67
N ASP A 222 -5.51 3.01 -15.53
CA ASP A 222 -5.82 4.42 -15.41
C ASP A 222 -7.33 4.60 -15.56
N PRO A 223 -7.99 5.32 -14.63
CA PRO A 223 -9.41 5.55 -14.72
C PRO A 223 -9.71 6.35 -15.99
N PRO A 224 -10.80 6.04 -16.71
CA PRO A 224 -11.12 6.70 -17.97
C PRO A 224 -11.64 8.12 -17.73
N PHE A 225 -10.72 9.09 -17.60
CA PHE A 225 -11.04 10.49 -17.30
C PHE A 225 -12.00 11.15 -18.32
N ASN A 226 -12.00 10.68 -19.57
CA ASN A 226 -12.77 11.28 -20.67
C ASN A 226 -13.91 10.39 -21.19
N LYS A 227 -14.15 9.23 -20.57
CA LYS A 227 -15.11 8.23 -21.08
C LYS A 227 -15.89 7.57 -19.94
N ILE A 228 -16.86 8.33 -19.43
CA ILE A 228 -17.77 7.89 -18.38
C ILE A 228 -18.52 6.63 -18.86
N GLY A 229 -18.33 5.50 -18.18
CA GLY A 229 -19.00 4.23 -18.48
C GLY A 229 -18.18 3.20 -19.26
N GLU A 230 -16.97 3.51 -19.70
CA GLU A 230 -16.04 2.48 -20.23
C GLU A 230 -15.27 1.81 -19.08
N THR A 231 -15.06 0.50 -19.18
CA THR A 231 -14.18 -0.26 -18.27
C THR A 231 -12.71 0.01 -18.65
N TYR A 232 -11.81 0.03 -17.67
CA TYR A 232 -10.38 0.14 -17.94
C TYR A 232 -9.81 -1.19 -18.49
N GLU A 233 -8.63 -1.11 -19.11
CA GLU A 233 -8.04 -2.26 -19.81
C GLU A 233 -7.92 -3.51 -18.93
N SER A 234 -7.43 -3.37 -17.69
CA SER A 234 -7.25 -4.51 -16.80
C SER A 234 -8.58 -5.21 -16.48
N GLU A 235 -9.68 -4.48 -16.31
CA GLU A 235 -11.00 -5.08 -16.10
C GLU A 235 -11.48 -5.80 -17.36
N TYR A 236 -11.33 -5.18 -18.54
CA TYR A 236 -11.65 -5.82 -19.81
C TYR A 236 -10.85 -7.12 -20.03
N PHE A 237 -9.56 -7.13 -19.68
CA PHE A 237 -8.73 -8.32 -19.68
C PHE A 237 -9.26 -9.41 -18.74
N PHE A 238 -9.51 -9.08 -17.48
CA PHE A 238 -10.02 -10.02 -16.49
C PHE A 238 -11.50 -10.38 -16.67
N ASN A 239 -12.23 -9.80 -17.62
CA ASN A 239 -13.54 -10.30 -18.03
C ASN A 239 -13.42 -11.35 -19.13
N ASN A 240 -12.55 -11.16 -20.13
CA ASN A 240 -12.31 -12.15 -21.19
C ASN A 240 -10.85 -12.13 -21.67
N PRO A 241 -9.94 -12.85 -20.99
CA PRO A 241 -8.51 -12.82 -21.28
C PRO A 241 -8.16 -13.28 -22.70
N GLN A 242 -8.90 -14.29 -23.19
CA GLN A 242 -8.77 -14.84 -24.54
C GLN A 242 -9.07 -13.82 -25.63
N ARG A 243 -10.21 -13.11 -25.50
CA ARG A 243 -10.62 -12.07 -26.44
C ARG A 243 -9.64 -10.91 -26.42
N TRP A 244 -9.21 -10.48 -25.24
CA TRP A 244 -8.20 -9.43 -25.11
C TRP A 244 -6.89 -9.83 -25.79
N TRP A 245 -6.38 -11.04 -25.53
CA TRP A 245 -5.12 -11.53 -26.11
C TRP A 245 -5.16 -11.53 -27.63
N ARG A 246 -6.25 -12.05 -28.23
CA ARG A 246 -6.42 -12.09 -29.68
C ARG A 246 -6.48 -10.69 -30.30
N ALA A 247 -7.11 -9.74 -29.61
CA ALA A 247 -7.17 -8.36 -30.06
C ALA A 247 -5.79 -7.67 -30.00
N GLU A 248 -5.10 -7.77 -28.87
CA GLU A 248 -3.80 -7.14 -28.63
C GLU A 248 -2.70 -7.68 -29.57
N TYR A 249 -2.67 -8.99 -29.80
CA TYR A 249 -1.67 -9.68 -30.62
C TYR A 249 -2.17 -10.06 -32.02
N SER A 250 -3.23 -9.39 -32.50
CA SER A 250 -3.72 -9.57 -33.88
C SER A 250 -2.71 -9.10 -34.93
N SER A 251 -2.04 -7.98 -34.66
CA SER A 251 -1.06 -7.33 -35.55
C SER A 251 0.35 -7.25 -34.96
N LYS A 252 0.52 -7.68 -33.70
CA LYS A 252 1.79 -7.62 -32.95
C LYS A 252 2.33 -9.03 -32.69
N PRO A 253 3.65 -9.23 -32.64
CA PRO A 253 4.21 -10.51 -32.23
C PRO A 253 3.85 -10.83 -30.77
N THR A 254 3.52 -12.08 -30.48
CA THR A 254 3.27 -12.54 -29.10
C THR A 254 4.55 -12.54 -28.27
N PRO A 255 4.46 -12.27 -26.95
CA PRO A 255 5.61 -12.01 -26.11
C PRO A 255 6.49 -13.25 -25.90
N ASP A 256 7.78 -13.05 -25.61
CA ASP A 256 8.72 -14.15 -25.37
C ASP A 256 8.51 -14.78 -24.00
N LEU A 257 8.23 -13.95 -22.99
CA LEU A 257 7.86 -14.38 -21.63
C LEU A 257 6.48 -13.83 -21.24
N VAL A 258 5.71 -14.64 -20.51
CA VAL A 258 4.47 -14.23 -19.86
C VAL A 258 4.57 -14.51 -18.37
N VAL A 259 4.30 -13.50 -17.57
CA VAL A 259 4.26 -13.57 -16.11
C VAL A 259 2.81 -13.38 -15.68
N MET A 260 2.28 -14.33 -14.91
CA MET A 260 0.89 -14.31 -14.45
C MET A 260 0.72 -15.01 -13.11
N PHE A 261 -0.43 -14.81 -12.46
CA PHE A 261 -0.85 -15.67 -11.36
C PHE A 261 -1.42 -16.99 -11.88
N ASP A 262 -1.24 -18.09 -11.13
CA ASP A 262 -1.65 -19.44 -11.55
C ASP A 262 -3.14 -19.63 -11.80
N LYS A 263 -4.00 -18.90 -11.07
CA LYS A 263 -5.44 -18.84 -11.31
C LYS A 263 -5.81 -18.43 -12.75
N LEU A 264 -4.98 -17.63 -13.42
CA LEU A 264 -5.24 -17.15 -14.78
C LEU A 264 -4.94 -18.22 -15.84
N LYS A 265 -4.11 -19.21 -15.54
CA LYS A 265 -3.63 -20.22 -16.50
C LYS A 265 -4.78 -20.92 -17.23
N GLY A 266 -5.80 -21.38 -16.48
CA GLY A 266 -6.97 -22.08 -17.02
C GLY A 266 -7.79 -21.23 -18.00
N ARG A 267 -7.75 -19.90 -17.85
CA ARG A 267 -8.53 -18.96 -18.68
C ARG A 267 -7.81 -18.58 -19.98
N LEU A 268 -6.53 -18.92 -20.10
CA LEU A 268 -5.67 -18.63 -21.26
C LEU A 268 -5.12 -19.92 -21.92
N GLU A 269 -5.64 -21.10 -21.60
CA GLU A 269 -5.09 -22.38 -22.06
C GLU A 269 -4.87 -22.46 -23.58
N GLU A 270 -5.85 -22.04 -24.38
CA GLU A 270 -5.76 -22.12 -25.85
C GLU A 270 -4.60 -21.28 -26.40
N VAL A 271 -4.43 -20.05 -25.90
CA VAL A 271 -3.38 -19.13 -26.37
C VAL A 271 -2.00 -19.48 -25.79
N LEU A 272 -1.96 -20.22 -24.67
CA LEU A 272 -0.73 -20.65 -24.01
C LEU A 272 -0.19 -21.99 -24.51
N THR A 273 -0.85 -22.64 -25.47
CA THR A 273 -0.37 -23.91 -26.10
C THR A 273 1.04 -23.80 -26.67
N GLY A 274 1.43 -22.62 -27.16
CA GLY A 274 2.79 -22.31 -27.65
C GLY A 274 3.78 -21.86 -26.58
N TYR A 275 3.48 -22.09 -25.30
CA TYR A 275 4.31 -21.67 -24.18
C TYR A 275 4.61 -22.86 -23.25
N ARG A 276 5.85 -22.93 -22.77
CA ARG A 276 6.28 -23.86 -21.72
C ARG A 276 6.42 -23.13 -20.39
N GLN A 277 6.07 -23.80 -19.29
CA GLN A 277 6.31 -23.26 -17.96
C GLN A 277 7.80 -23.32 -17.61
N LEU A 278 8.39 -22.18 -17.25
CA LEU A 278 9.77 -22.08 -16.78
C LEU A 278 9.86 -22.11 -15.26
N TYR A 279 9.06 -21.26 -14.60
CA TYR A 279 9.12 -21.08 -13.15
C TYR A 279 7.71 -21.06 -12.56
N LEU A 280 7.61 -21.57 -11.33
CA LEU A 280 6.44 -21.49 -10.46
C LEU A 280 6.96 -21.06 -9.08
N LEU A 281 6.58 -19.87 -8.63
CA LEU A 281 7.05 -19.30 -7.37
C LEU A 281 5.90 -19.09 -6.39
N PRO A 282 6.06 -19.45 -5.11
CA PRO A 282 5.09 -19.10 -4.08
C PRO A 282 5.03 -17.58 -3.90
N HIS A 283 3.81 -17.07 -3.76
CA HIS A 283 3.50 -15.64 -3.65
C HIS A 283 2.80 -15.31 -2.34
N THR A 284 1.62 -15.88 -2.09
CA THR A 284 0.80 -15.57 -0.91
C THR A 284 0.12 -16.83 -0.36
N GLN A 285 -0.09 -16.86 0.95
CA GLN A 285 -0.88 -17.87 1.67
C GLN A 285 -2.38 -17.53 1.67
N PHE A 286 -2.72 -16.30 1.29
CA PHE A 286 -4.07 -15.76 1.31
C PHE A 286 -4.36 -15.14 -0.07
N PRO A 287 -4.82 -15.94 -1.05
CA PRO A 287 -5.19 -15.45 -2.36
C PRO A 287 -6.53 -14.69 -2.30
N GLU A 288 -6.63 -13.58 -3.03
CA GLU A 288 -7.84 -12.74 -3.09
C GLU A 288 -8.04 -12.17 -4.49
N GLY A 289 -9.28 -12.17 -4.98
CA GLY A 289 -9.62 -11.64 -6.31
C GLY A 289 -8.85 -12.34 -7.43
N GLU A 290 -8.07 -11.56 -8.19
CA GLU A 290 -7.21 -12.03 -9.29
C GLU A 290 -5.75 -12.31 -8.84
N VAL A 291 -5.44 -12.12 -7.55
CA VAL A 291 -4.16 -12.52 -6.94
C VAL A 291 -4.27 -13.96 -6.45
N SER A 292 -3.24 -14.77 -6.70
CA SER A 292 -3.24 -16.19 -6.37
C SER A 292 -1.97 -16.64 -5.64
N GLU A 293 -1.98 -17.88 -5.16
CA GLU A 293 -0.92 -18.45 -4.32
C GLU A 293 0.45 -18.47 -5.01
N ASN A 294 0.48 -18.62 -6.34
CA ASN A 294 1.74 -18.73 -7.09
C ASN A 294 1.82 -17.78 -8.28
N VAL A 295 3.05 -17.33 -8.57
CA VAL A 295 3.43 -16.63 -9.80
C VAL A 295 4.02 -17.64 -10.78
N LEU A 296 3.47 -17.67 -11.99
CA LEU A 296 3.94 -18.46 -13.12
C LEU A 296 4.77 -17.59 -14.07
N VAL A 297 5.86 -18.17 -14.58
CA VAL A 297 6.58 -17.65 -15.74
C VAL A 297 6.50 -18.67 -16.86
N LEU A 298 5.99 -18.25 -18.00
CA LEU A 298 5.86 -19.03 -19.21
C LEU A 298 6.77 -18.47 -20.29
N GLN A 299 7.46 -19.34 -21.03
CA GLN A 299 8.31 -18.97 -22.16
C GLN A 299 7.76 -19.54 -23.45
N LYS A 300 7.77 -18.73 -24.49
CA LYS A 300 7.37 -19.12 -25.83
C LYS A 300 8.26 -20.26 -26.33
N THR A 301 7.66 -21.38 -26.71
CA THR A 301 8.39 -22.46 -27.39
C THR A 301 8.77 -21.98 -28.78
N ALA A 302 10.07 -22.01 -29.13
CA ALA A 302 10.52 -21.63 -30.46
C ALA A 302 9.77 -22.44 -31.53
N ARG A 303 9.44 -21.82 -32.67
CA ARG A 303 9.05 -22.59 -33.87
C ARG A 303 10.23 -23.52 -34.19
N PRO A 304 10.00 -24.81 -34.52
CA PRO A 304 11.08 -25.65 -35.01
C PRO A 304 11.77 -24.94 -36.17
N LYS A 305 13.11 -24.87 -36.12
CA LYS A 305 13.92 -24.37 -37.23
C LYS A 305 13.55 -25.22 -38.44
N PRO A 306 13.07 -24.67 -39.57
CA PRO A 306 12.88 -25.48 -40.77
C PRO A 306 14.22 -26.15 -41.08
N ALA A 307 14.20 -27.46 -41.30
CA ALA A 307 15.37 -28.21 -41.70
C ALA A 307 16.01 -27.50 -42.90
N PRO A 308 17.36 -27.45 -42.99
CA PRO A 308 17.99 -26.93 -44.21
C PRO A 308 17.42 -27.72 -45.40
N ALA A 309 16.89 -27.00 -46.38
CA ALA A 309 16.53 -27.59 -47.64
C ALA A 309 17.81 -28.19 -48.23
N GLU A 310 17.85 -29.52 -48.34
CA GLU A 310 18.83 -30.23 -49.16
C GLU A 310 18.66 -29.90 -50.64
#